data_AF-A0A3D9XSS0-F1
#
_entry.id   AF-A0A3D9XSS0-F1
#
_cell.length_a   1.000
_cell.length_b   1.000
_cell.length_c   1.000
_cell.angle_alpha   90.00
_cell.angle_beta   90.00
_cell.angle_gamma   90.00
#
_symmetry.space_group_name_H-M   'P 1'
#
loop_
_entity.id
_entity.type
_entity.pdbx_description
1 polymer ?
#
loop_
_entity_poly.entity_id
_entity_poly.type
_entity_poly.pdbx_seq_one_letter_code
_entity_poly.pdbx_strand_id
1 'polypeptide(L)'
;MDGPRLADRDDVIVSGLGEGGFCTASVGGMEFPLLFLAGGPDQPVAAVVLADDLALDRLEAVQRFWAALTGDKAPPDGHRMSRQKRQRAGKSLRAVDGRKDGASYRMIAEVLFPAHRITLATWKSNALRETAVRLVRDGFQLVAGGYRSLLHRRRHRRKRKGQALRTG
;
A
#
# COMPACT_ATOMS: atom_id res chain seq x y z
N MET A 1 14.39 -14.41 -28.38
CA MET A 1 14.69 -13.51 -27.24
C MET A 1 14.81 -14.41 -26.03
N ASP A 2 16.03 -14.73 -25.62
CA ASP A 2 16.27 -15.53 -24.42
C ASP A 2 16.24 -14.60 -23.20
N GLY A 3 15.07 -14.44 -22.61
CA GLY A 3 14.87 -13.78 -21.32
C GLY A 3 15.17 -14.74 -20.15
N PRO A 4 15.30 -14.22 -18.91
CA PRO A 4 15.53 -15.07 -17.76
C PRO A 4 14.34 -16.01 -17.55
N ARG A 5 14.65 -17.26 -17.20
CA ARG A 5 13.69 -18.23 -16.68
C ARG A 5 13.80 -18.17 -15.18
N LEU A 6 12.69 -17.87 -14.51
CA LEU A 6 12.70 -17.68 -13.05
C LEU A 6 12.90 -18.99 -12.30
N ALA A 7 12.44 -20.10 -12.84
CA ALA A 7 12.59 -21.41 -12.22
C ALA A 7 14.01 -22.00 -12.33
N ASP A 8 14.80 -21.54 -13.30
CA ASP A 8 16.20 -22.00 -13.48
C ASP A 8 17.17 -21.32 -12.51
N ARG A 9 16.65 -20.49 -11.61
CA ARG A 9 17.44 -19.65 -10.71
C ARG A 9 17.28 -20.09 -9.27
N ASP A 10 18.38 -20.55 -8.67
CA ASP A 10 18.42 -20.97 -7.27
C ASP A 10 18.12 -19.84 -6.27
N ASP A 11 18.29 -18.58 -6.68
CA ASP A 11 18.02 -17.38 -5.88
C ASP A 11 16.57 -16.88 -5.98
N VAL A 12 15.71 -17.58 -6.73
CA VAL A 12 14.31 -17.23 -6.95
C VAL A 12 13.40 -18.34 -6.44
N ILE A 13 12.54 -18.01 -5.47
CA ILE A 13 11.51 -18.93 -4.98
C ILE A 13 10.15 -18.41 -5.41
N VAL A 14 9.46 -19.15 -6.27
CA VAL A 14 8.09 -18.85 -6.69
C VAL A 14 7.10 -19.62 -5.83
N SER A 15 6.16 -18.91 -5.22
CA SER A 15 5.15 -19.48 -4.33
C SER A 15 3.73 -19.03 -4.72
N GLY A 16 2.75 -19.88 -4.44
CA GLY A 16 1.33 -19.54 -4.59
C GLY A 16 0.86 -19.36 -6.04
N LEU A 17 1.54 -19.99 -7.02
CA LEU A 17 1.10 -20.00 -8.41
C LEU A 17 -0.26 -20.71 -8.52
N GLY A 18 -1.34 -19.92 -8.56
CA GLY A 18 -2.71 -20.41 -8.73
C GLY A 18 -3.14 -20.42 -10.20
N GLU A 19 -4.35 -20.92 -10.47
CA GLU A 19 -4.93 -20.98 -11.83
C GLU A 19 -5.00 -19.62 -12.54
N GLY A 20 -5.04 -18.52 -11.77
CA GLY A 20 -5.03 -17.16 -12.32
C GLY A 20 -3.67 -16.61 -12.71
N GLY A 21 -2.59 -17.40 -12.64
CA GLY A 21 -1.22 -16.98 -12.97
C GLY A 21 -0.60 -15.99 -11.98
N PHE A 22 -1.29 -15.66 -10.89
CA PHE A 22 -0.74 -14.84 -9.81
C PHE A 22 0.17 -15.68 -8.93
N CYS A 23 1.34 -15.14 -8.58
CA CYS A 23 2.27 -15.76 -7.65
C CYS A 23 3.11 -14.70 -6.92
N THR A 24 3.83 -15.12 -5.90
CA THR A 24 4.86 -14.30 -5.26
C THR A 24 6.22 -14.89 -5.54
N ALA A 25 7.14 -14.09 -6.06
CA ALA A 25 8.54 -14.44 -6.24
C ALA A 25 9.40 -13.81 -5.14
N SER A 26 10.14 -14.62 -4.39
CA SER A 26 11.15 -14.18 -3.45
C SER A 26 12.50 -14.16 -4.14
N VAL A 27 13.16 -12.99 -4.19
CA VAL A 27 14.48 -12.80 -4.81
C VAL A 27 15.36 -12.02 -3.85
N GLY A 28 16.45 -12.63 -3.36
CA GLY A 28 17.34 -12.00 -2.38
C GLY A 28 16.63 -11.54 -1.10
N GLY A 29 15.58 -12.27 -0.66
CA GLY A 29 14.75 -11.94 0.51
C GLY A 29 13.75 -10.80 0.31
N MET A 30 13.60 -10.30 -0.93
CA MET A 30 12.54 -9.38 -1.31
C MET A 30 11.41 -10.12 -2.01
N GLU A 31 10.18 -9.82 -1.62
CA GLU A 31 8.97 -10.42 -2.21
C GLU A 31 8.41 -9.53 -3.32
N PHE A 32 8.14 -10.14 -4.46
CA PHE A 32 7.56 -9.49 -5.64
C PHE A 32 6.27 -10.20 -6.05
N PRO A 33 5.12 -9.52 -6.02
CA PRO A 33 3.90 -10.06 -6.59
C PRO A 33 3.99 -10.01 -8.12
N LEU A 34 3.77 -11.15 -8.77
CA LEU A 34 3.81 -11.31 -10.21
C LEU A 34 2.46 -11.85 -10.71
N LEU A 35 2.10 -11.45 -11.93
CA LEU A 35 0.96 -11.99 -12.66
C LEU A 35 1.46 -12.46 -14.03
N PHE A 36 1.46 -13.76 -14.25
CA PHE A 36 1.72 -14.34 -15.56
C PHE A 36 0.47 -14.21 -16.43
N LEU A 37 0.56 -13.40 -17.49
CA LEU A 37 -0.51 -13.27 -18.49
C LEU A 37 -0.55 -14.49 -19.43
N ALA A 38 0.58 -15.17 -19.58
CA ALA A 38 0.75 -16.41 -20.31
C ALA A 38 2.00 -17.14 -19.79
N GLY A 39 2.04 -18.46 -19.95
CA GLY A 39 3.18 -19.28 -19.55
C GLY A 39 3.36 -19.39 -18.04
N GLY A 40 4.60 -19.52 -17.60
CA GLY A 40 4.96 -19.74 -16.20
C GLY A 40 6.45 -19.47 -15.93
N PRO A 41 6.93 -19.77 -14.71
CA PRO A 41 8.29 -19.40 -14.28
C PRO A 41 9.40 -20.11 -15.05
N ASP A 42 9.11 -21.24 -15.71
CA ASP A 42 10.09 -22.05 -16.47
C ASP A 42 10.36 -21.49 -17.88
N GLN A 43 9.63 -20.45 -18.29
CA GLN A 43 9.72 -19.83 -19.61
C GLN A 43 10.37 -18.44 -19.53
N PRO A 44 10.96 -17.95 -20.64
CA PRO A 44 11.44 -16.57 -20.71
C PRO A 44 10.34 -15.57 -20.35
N VAL A 45 10.63 -14.68 -19.40
CA VAL A 45 9.64 -13.68 -18.94
C VAL A 45 9.82 -12.32 -19.62
N ALA A 46 8.70 -11.67 -19.92
CA ALA A 46 8.64 -10.28 -20.34
C ALA A 46 7.69 -9.49 -19.40
N ALA A 47 8.08 -8.27 -19.05
CA ALA A 47 7.25 -7.40 -18.22
C ALA A 47 6.35 -6.52 -19.09
N VAL A 48 5.03 -6.58 -18.86
CA VAL A 48 4.05 -5.69 -19.51
C VAL A 48 3.65 -4.59 -18.54
N VAL A 49 3.79 -3.33 -18.96
CA VAL A 49 3.37 -2.17 -18.17
C VAL A 49 2.17 -1.51 -18.83
N LEU A 50 1.04 -1.49 -18.13
CA LEU A 50 -0.14 -0.76 -18.55
C LEU A 50 0.10 0.76 -18.46
N ALA A 51 -0.28 1.48 -19.52
CA ALA A 51 -0.20 2.94 -19.62
C ALA A 51 -1.39 3.61 -18.90
N ASP A 52 -1.46 3.46 -17.58
CA ASP A 52 -2.49 4.04 -16.72
C ASP A 52 -1.86 4.95 -15.64
N ASP A 53 -2.68 5.40 -14.68
CA ASP A 53 -2.24 6.22 -13.54
C ASP A 53 -1.19 5.54 -12.63
N LEU A 54 -1.00 4.23 -12.77
CA LEU A 54 -0.04 3.40 -12.04
C LEU A 54 1.14 2.93 -12.91
N ALA A 55 1.26 3.38 -14.17
CA ALA A 55 2.32 2.96 -15.08
C ALA A 55 3.73 3.15 -14.47
N LEU A 56 3.95 4.32 -13.87
CA LEU A 56 5.24 4.67 -13.28
C LEU A 56 5.50 3.93 -11.96
N ASP A 57 4.48 3.41 -11.28
CA ASP A 57 4.61 2.56 -10.11
C ASP A 57 5.02 1.14 -10.54
N ARG A 58 4.41 0.64 -11.62
CA ARG A 58 4.79 -0.64 -12.24
C ARG A 58 6.20 -0.61 -12.81
N LEU A 59 6.62 0.50 -13.42
CA LEU A 59 8.01 0.66 -13.90
C LEU A 59 9.03 0.59 -12.76
N GLU A 60 8.74 1.22 -11.61
CA GLU A 60 9.60 1.14 -10.43
C GLU A 60 9.64 -0.29 -9.87
N ALA A 61 8.51 -1.00 -9.84
CA ALA A 61 8.46 -2.40 -9.45
C ALA A 61 9.30 -3.29 -10.40
N VAL A 62 9.19 -3.10 -11.72
CA VAL A 62 10.01 -3.81 -12.71
C VAL A 62 11.49 -3.50 -12.53
N GLN A 63 11.87 -2.24 -12.33
CA GLN A 63 13.27 -1.85 -12.10
C GLN A 63 13.83 -2.53 -10.84
N ARG A 64 13.07 -2.56 -9.74
CA ARG A 64 13.49 -3.20 -8.49
C ARG A 64 13.57 -4.71 -8.63
N PHE A 65 12.64 -5.33 -9.35
CA PHE A 65 12.66 -6.75 -9.65
C PHE A 65 13.88 -7.12 -10.49
N TRP A 66 14.16 -6.34 -11.54
CA TRP A 66 15.34 -6.54 -12.37
C TRP A 66 16.64 -6.39 -11.57
N ALA A 67 16.76 -5.33 -10.75
CA ALA A 67 17.93 -5.15 -9.88
C ALA A 67 18.10 -6.32 -8.91
N ALA A 68 17.02 -6.84 -8.32
CA ALA A 68 17.07 -8.02 -7.47
C ALA A 68 17.57 -9.26 -8.24
N LEU A 69 17.09 -9.47 -9.47
CA LEU A 69 17.53 -10.55 -10.34
C LEU A 69 19.00 -10.39 -10.81
N THR A 70 19.51 -9.19 -11.00
CA THR A 70 20.91 -9.00 -11.44
C THR A 70 21.90 -9.01 -10.27
N GLY A 71 21.42 -9.16 -9.03
CA GLY A 71 22.25 -9.03 -7.82
C GLY A 71 22.65 -7.58 -7.50
N ASP A 72 22.06 -6.61 -8.21
CA ASP A 72 22.24 -5.20 -7.90
C ASP A 72 21.49 -4.81 -6.63
N LYS A 73 21.96 -3.76 -5.95
CA LYS A 73 21.25 -3.20 -4.81
C LYS A 73 19.93 -2.60 -5.28
N ALA A 74 18.85 -3.36 -5.10
CA ALA A 74 17.51 -2.88 -5.42
C ALA A 74 17.20 -1.59 -4.64
N PRO A 75 16.64 -0.56 -5.30
CA PRO A 75 16.18 0.64 -4.61
C PRO A 75 15.25 0.28 -3.44
N PRO A 76 15.34 1.00 -2.30
CA PRO A 76 14.42 0.82 -1.19
C PRO A 76 12.97 0.98 -1.65
N ASP A 77 12.06 0.21 -1.06
CA ASP A 77 10.63 0.36 -1.33
C ASP A 77 10.11 1.71 -0.83
N GLY A 78 10.09 2.71 -1.71
CA GLY A 78 9.55 4.04 -1.45
C GLY A 78 8.03 4.05 -1.23
N HIS A 79 7.34 2.95 -1.50
CA HIS A 79 5.90 2.78 -1.32
C HIS A 79 5.55 2.15 0.03
N ARG A 80 6.54 1.59 0.74
CA ARG A 80 6.30 0.99 2.05
C ARG A 80 5.77 2.04 3.01
N MET A 81 4.52 1.85 3.46
CA MET A 81 3.93 2.73 4.48
C MET A 81 4.89 2.88 5.66
N SER A 82 5.18 4.14 6.02
CA SER A 82 5.97 4.43 7.22
C SER A 82 5.32 3.76 8.43
N ARG A 83 6.12 3.38 9.43
CA ARG A 83 5.62 2.75 10.67
C ARG A 83 4.47 3.58 11.30
N GLN A 84 4.62 4.90 11.32
CA GLN A 84 3.60 5.82 11.85
C GLN A 84 2.28 5.76 11.05
N LYS A 85 2.35 5.74 9.71
CA LYS A 85 1.14 5.60 8.87
C LYS A 85 0.47 4.26 9.06
N ARG A 86 1.24 3.17 9.14
CA ARG A 86 0.70 1.82 9.40
C ARG A 86 0.00 1.77 10.76
N GLN A 87 0.64 2.32 11.80
CA GLN A 87 0.05 2.40 13.13
C GLN A 87 -1.23 3.24 13.13
N ARG A 88 -1.23 4.40 12.44
CA ARG A 88 -2.43 5.25 12.32
C ARG A 88 -3.56 4.53 11.58
N ALA A 89 -3.29 3.86 10.46
CA ALA A 89 -4.28 3.08 9.74
C ALA A 89 -4.87 1.97 10.62
N GLY A 90 -4.03 1.24 11.36
CA GLY A 90 -4.50 0.24 12.33
C GLY A 90 -5.40 0.84 13.42
N LYS A 91 -5.05 2.01 13.98
CA LYS A 91 -5.91 2.72 14.94
C LYS A 91 -7.24 3.17 14.31
N SER A 92 -7.22 3.65 13.07
CA SER A 92 -8.41 4.02 12.32
C SER A 92 -9.35 2.84 12.08
N LEU A 93 -8.81 1.66 11.73
CA LEU A 93 -9.62 0.45 11.55
C LEU A 93 -10.27 0.01 12.88
N ARG A 94 -9.51 -0.07 13.97
CA ARG A 94 -10.09 -0.36 15.30
C ARG A 94 -11.15 0.64 15.73
N ALA A 95 -10.99 1.92 15.35
CA ALA A 95 -11.98 2.95 15.63
C ALA A 95 -13.28 2.73 14.83
N VAL A 96 -13.19 2.21 13.60
CA VAL A 96 -14.37 1.80 12.81
C VAL A 96 -15.08 0.63 13.47
N ASP A 97 -14.34 -0.40 13.88
CA ASP A 97 -14.91 -1.56 14.56
C ASP A 97 -15.69 -1.12 15.81
N GLY A 98 -15.06 -0.30 16.67
CA GLY A 98 -15.74 0.27 17.83
C GLY A 98 -16.97 1.11 17.47
N ARG A 99 -16.95 1.89 16.39
CA ARG A 99 -18.14 2.66 15.96
C ARG A 99 -19.26 1.77 15.43
N LYS A 100 -18.93 0.68 14.73
CA LYS A 100 -19.91 -0.30 14.27
C LYS A 100 -20.58 -1.01 15.45
N ASP A 101 -19.82 -1.23 16.52
CA ASP A 101 -20.32 -1.81 17.78
C ASP A 101 -20.99 -0.76 18.71
N GLY A 102 -21.23 0.46 18.22
CA GLY A 102 -21.94 1.51 18.96
C GLY A 102 -21.10 2.30 19.97
N ALA A 103 -19.79 2.05 20.08
CA ALA A 103 -18.92 2.76 21.01
C ALA A 103 -18.90 4.27 20.74
N SER A 104 -18.94 5.07 21.81
CA SER A 104 -18.78 6.52 21.71
C SER A 104 -17.35 6.90 21.32
N TYR A 105 -17.14 8.08 20.72
CA TYR A 105 -15.80 8.61 20.44
C TYR A 105 -14.90 8.67 21.69
N ARG A 106 -15.51 8.87 22.87
CA ARG A 106 -14.80 8.87 24.16
C ARG A 106 -14.26 7.49 24.49
N MET A 107 -15.10 6.46 24.43
CA MET A 107 -14.68 5.07 24.66
C MET A 107 -13.58 4.65 23.67
N ILE A 108 -13.72 5.04 22.40
CA ILE A 108 -12.68 4.80 21.39
C ILE A 108 -11.37 5.49 21.78
N ALA A 109 -11.42 6.73 22.25
CA ALA A 109 -10.23 7.45 22.69
C ALA A 109 -9.58 6.79 23.92
N GLU A 110 -10.37 6.34 24.90
CA GLU A 110 -9.90 5.66 26.12
C GLU A 110 -9.14 4.38 25.78
N VAL A 111 -9.68 3.58 24.85
CA VAL A 111 -9.04 2.32 24.41
C VAL A 111 -7.81 2.56 23.53
N LEU A 112 -7.86 3.54 22.62
CA LEU A 112 -6.76 3.79 21.67
C LEU A 112 -5.60 4.61 22.26
N PHE A 113 -5.83 5.30 23.37
CA PHE A 113 -4.86 6.17 24.04
C PHE A 113 -4.84 5.95 25.57
N PRO A 114 -4.58 4.72 26.04
CA PRO A 114 -4.71 4.37 27.47
C PRO A 114 -3.73 5.14 28.38
N ALA A 115 -2.63 5.65 27.83
CA ALA A 115 -1.66 6.49 28.56
C ALA A 115 -2.21 7.89 28.93
N HIS A 116 -3.37 8.28 28.40
CA HIS A 116 -3.97 9.59 28.66
C HIS A 116 -5.19 9.44 29.57
N ARG A 117 -5.26 10.22 30.65
CA ARG A 117 -6.47 10.29 31.47
C ARG A 117 -7.53 11.11 30.76
N ILE A 118 -8.59 10.44 30.30
CA ILE A 118 -9.76 11.06 29.69
C ILE A 118 -10.88 11.08 30.74
N THR A 119 -11.30 12.26 31.17
CA THR A 119 -12.41 12.43 32.10
C THR A 119 -13.59 13.08 31.40
N LEU A 120 -14.82 12.83 31.90
CA LEU A 120 -16.03 13.44 31.34
C LEU A 120 -15.95 14.97 31.33
N ALA A 121 -15.39 15.56 32.40
CA ALA A 121 -15.24 17.01 32.53
C ALA A 121 -14.31 17.62 31.47
N THR A 122 -13.26 16.90 31.05
CA THR A 122 -12.27 17.42 30.10
C THR A 122 -12.59 17.07 28.65
N TRP A 123 -13.48 16.09 28.41
CA TRP A 123 -13.71 15.52 27.08
C TRP A 123 -14.06 16.55 25.99
N LYS A 124 -14.91 17.55 26.30
CA LYS A 124 -15.38 18.53 25.30
C LYS A 124 -14.26 19.39 24.72
N SER A 125 -13.23 19.72 25.51
CA SER A 125 -12.09 20.55 25.10
C SER A 125 -10.81 19.75 24.87
N ASN A 126 -10.86 18.41 24.96
CA ASN A 126 -9.68 17.56 24.86
C ASN A 126 -9.25 17.35 23.40
N ALA A 127 -7.96 17.58 23.08
CA ALA A 127 -7.40 17.32 21.75
C ALA A 127 -7.54 15.84 21.29
N LEU A 128 -7.67 14.90 22.23
CA LEU A 128 -7.94 13.50 21.94
C LEU A 128 -9.33 13.26 21.34
N ARG A 129 -10.30 14.15 21.61
CA ARG A 129 -11.61 14.11 20.96
C ARG A 129 -11.47 14.27 19.46
N GLU A 130 -10.82 15.35 19.04
CA GLU A 130 -10.58 15.62 17.61
C GLU A 130 -9.74 14.50 16.97
N THR A 131 -8.77 13.96 17.70
CA THR A 131 -7.97 12.84 17.23
C THR A 131 -8.82 11.58 17.00
N ALA A 132 -9.69 11.22 17.95
CA ALA A 132 -10.59 10.07 17.81
C ALA A 132 -11.61 10.27 16.69
N VAL A 133 -12.21 11.46 16.57
CA VAL A 133 -13.12 11.81 15.46
C VAL A 133 -12.41 11.64 14.11
N ARG A 134 -11.18 12.16 13.98
CA ARG A 134 -10.39 11.99 12.74
C ARG A 134 -10.05 10.54 12.47
N LEU A 135 -9.66 9.76 13.49
CA LEU A 135 -9.35 8.33 13.30
C LEU A 135 -10.57 7.55 12.77
N VAL A 136 -11.75 7.81 13.33
CA VAL A 136 -13.02 7.23 12.85
C VAL A 136 -13.30 7.64 11.42
N ARG A 137 -13.22 8.94 11.11
CA ARG A 137 -13.46 9.45 9.75
C ARG A 137 -12.47 8.85 8.74
N ASP A 138 -11.18 8.89 9.06
CA ASP A 138 -10.11 8.30 8.24
C ASP A 138 -10.36 6.80 8.05
N GLY A 139 -10.80 6.09 9.09
CA GLY A 139 -11.10 4.67 9.04
C GLY A 139 -12.28 4.34 8.13
N PHE A 140 -13.39 5.08 8.23
CA PHE A 140 -14.52 4.88 7.32
C PHE A 140 -14.13 5.16 5.87
N GLN A 141 -13.29 6.17 5.62
CA GLN A 141 -12.75 6.43 4.28
C GLN A 141 -11.88 5.28 3.76
N LEU A 142 -11.06 4.68 4.64
CA LEU A 142 -10.28 3.49 4.27
C LEU A 142 -11.20 2.33 3.88
N VAL A 143 -12.20 2.00 4.70
CA VAL A 143 -13.13 0.89 4.47
C VAL A 143 -14.00 1.11 3.23
N ALA A 144 -14.37 2.36 2.93
CA ALA A 144 -15.13 2.73 1.73
C ALA A 144 -14.31 2.69 0.41
N GLY A 145 -13.18 1.97 0.39
CA GLY A 145 -12.32 1.82 -0.80
C GLY A 145 -11.09 2.73 -0.81
N GLY A 146 -10.95 3.66 0.15
CA GLY A 146 -9.80 4.54 0.28
C GLY A 146 -8.49 3.80 0.58
N TYR A 147 -8.56 2.54 1.04
CA TYR A 147 -7.38 1.68 1.26
C TYR A 147 -6.55 1.47 -0.01
N ARG A 148 -7.14 1.56 -1.21
CA ARG A 148 -6.40 1.45 -2.49
C ARG A 148 -5.30 2.50 -2.62
N SER A 149 -5.51 3.69 -2.04
CA SER A 149 -4.50 4.75 -1.98
C SER A 149 -3.25 4.41 -1.17
N LEU A 150 -3.30 3.35 -0.36
CA LEU A 150 -2.13 2.82 0.36
C LEU A 150 -1.22 1.99 -0.55
N LEU A 151 -1.75 1.49 -1.67
CA LEU A 151 -1.03 0.70 -2.66
C LEU A 151 -0.39 1.56 -3.76
N HIS A 152 -0.66 2.87 -3.75
CA HIS A 152 -0.17 3.80 -4.75
C HIS A 152 1.01 4.60 -4.22
N ARG A 153 1.98 4.90 -5.08
CA ARG A 153 2.99 5.93 -4.86
C ARG A 153 2.26 7.24 -4.64
N ARG A 154 2.41 7.79 -3.44
CA ARG A 154 1.96 9.16 -3.16
C ARG A 154 2.87 10.13 -3.89
N ARG A 155 2.62 10.34 -5.18
CA ARG A 155 3.06 11.55 -5.84
C ARG A 155 2.20 12.65 -5.25
N HIS A 156 2.82 13.66 -4.67
CA HIS A 156 2.14 14.91 -4.44
C HIS A 156 1.59 15.32 -5.81
N ARG A 157 0.28 15.15 -6.05
CA ARG A 157 -0.34 15.54 -7.31
C ARG A 157 -0.05 17.03 -7.41
N ARG A 158 0.95 17.42 -8.20
CA ARG A 158 1.11 18.82 -8.61
C ARG A 158 -0.22 19.11 -9.26
N LYS A 159 -1.04 19.97 -8.63
CA LYS A 159 -2.22 20.51 -9.27
C LYS A 159 -1.71 21.08 -10.59
N ARG A 160 -1.94 20.40 -11.71
CA ARG A 160 -1.80 21.01 -13.02
C ARG A 160 -2.81 22.16 -12.98
N LYS A 161 -2.31 23.39 -12.79
CA LYS A 161 -3.11 24.58 -13.08
C LYS A 161 -3.54 24.40 -14.53
N GLY A 162 -4.84 24.42 -14.78
CA GLY A 162 -5.39 24.25 -16.12
C GLY A 162 -4.74 25.27 -17.04
N GLN A 163 -3.88 24.82 -17.93
CA GLN A 163 -3.47 25.61 -19.08
C GLN A 163 -4.57 25.34 -20.10
N ALA A 164 -5.54 26.25 -20.14
CA ALA A 164 -6.50 26.29 -21.22
C ALA A 164 -5.70 26.40 -22.51
N LEU A 165 -5.81 25.37 -23.37
CA LEU A 165 -5.41 25.49 -24.76
C LEU A 165 -6.25 26.61 -25.36
N ARG A 166 -5.63 27.78 -25.52
CA ARG A 166 -6.11 28.81 -26.43
C ARG A 166 -5.70 28.33 -27.83
N THR A 167 -6.63 27.70 -28.51
CA THR A 167 -6.56 27.55 -29.97
C THR A 167 -6.89 28.92 -30.56
N GLY A 168 -5.93 29.50 -31.27
CA GLY A 168 -6.13 30.61 -32.19
C GLY A 168 -6.07 30.10 -33.62
#